data_AF-A0A4J1QBQ4-F1
#
_entry.id   AF-A0A4J1QBQ4-F1
#
_cell.length_a   1.000
_cell.length_b   1.000
_cell.length_c   1.000
_cell.angle_alpha   90.00
_cell.angle_beta   90.00
_cell.angle_gamma   90.00
#
_symmetry.space_group_name_H-M   'P 1'
#
loop_
_entity.id
_entity.type
_entity.pdbx_description
1 polymer ?
#
loop_
_entity_poly.entity_id
_entity_poly.type
_entity_poly.pdbx_seq_one_letter_code
_entity_poly.pdbx_strand_id
1 'polypeptide(L)'
;MGKFYKEIIELLDCNQTTIWRNVKKYEEFGLDSLLQETRGGRNHAYMTVEEEKAFLARHLKAAEAGEFVTIDALFQAYKKECG
;
A
#
# COMPACT_ATOMS: atom_id res chain seq x y z
N MET A 1 -28.14 -11.33 -14.45
CA MET A 1 -27.22 -12.42 -14.84
C MET A 1 -25.84 -12.04 -14.35
N GLY A 2 -25.14 -12.92 -13.62
CA GLY A 2 -23.77 -12.64 -13.15
C GLY A 2 -22.76 -12.69 -14.30
N LYS A 3 -21.60 -12.03 -14.13
CA LYS A 3 -20.47 -12.12 -15.07
C LYS A 3 -19.73 -13.44 -14.89
N PHE A 4 -19.18 -13.98 -15.97
CA PHE A 4 -18.26 -15.12 -15.91
C PHE A 4 -16.91 -14.70 -15.32
N TYR A 5 -16.20 -15.65 -14.68
CA TYR A 5 -14.87 -15.39 -14.13
C TYR A 5 -13.90 -14.81 -15.16
N LYS A 6 -13.95 -15.27 -16.42
CA LYS A 6 -13.12 -14.72 -17.49
C LYS A 6 -13.34 -13.23 -17.69
N GLU A 7 -14.59 -12.77 -17.73
CA GLU A 7 -14.92 -11.35 -17.87
C GLU A 7 -14.48 -10.53 -16.66
N ILE A 8 -14.55 -11.11 -15.45
CA ILE A 8 -14.12 -10.45 -14.22
C ILE A 8 -12.59 -10.34 -14.17
N ILE A 9 -11.88 -11.38 -14.60
CA ILE A 9 -10.41 -11.39 -14.69
C ILE A 9 -9.95 -10.32 -15.68
N GLU A 10 -10.54 -10.27 -16.88
CA GLU A 10 -10.20 -9.27 -17.90
C GLU A 10 -10.51 -7.83 -17.43
N LEU A 11 -11.59 -7.64 -16.68
CA LEU A 11 -12.00 -6.31 -16.19
C LEU A 11 -11.13 -5.81 -15.02
N LEU A 12 -10.78 -6.70 -14.08
CA LEU A 12 -10.13 -6.33 -12.82
C LEU A 12 -8.63 -6.65 -12.77
N ASP A 13 -8.11 -7.31 -13.81
CA ASP A 13 -6.75 -7.87 -13.86
C ASP A 13 -6.38 -8.64 -12.58
N CYS A 14 -7.32 -9.46 -12.13
CA CYS A 14 -7.24 -10.13 -10.84
C CYS A 14 -7.30 -11.65 -11.01
N ASN A 15 -6.49 -12.39 -10.25
CA ASN A 15 -6.52 -13.84 -10.27
C ASN A 15 -7.90 -14.38 -9.84
N GLN A 16 -8.38 -15.41 -10.54
CA GLN A 16 -9.60 -16.15 -10.21
C GLN A 16 -9.71 -16.54 -8.73
N THR A 17 -8.60 -16.94 -8.09
CA THR A 17 -8.60 -17.32 -6.67
C THR A 17 -8.94 -16.15 -5.74
N THR A 18 -8.49 -14.94 -6.07
CA THR A 18 -8.84 -13.72 -5.33
C THR A 18 -10.31 -13.38 -5.52
N ILE A 19 -10.80 -13.47 -6.76
CA ILE A 19 -12.23 -13.24 -7.07
C ILE A 19 -13.10 -14.20 -6.26
N TRP A 20 -12.80 -15.50 -6.28
CA TRP A 20 -13.55 -16.50 -5.52
C TRP A 20 -13.55 -16.23 -4.01
N ARG A 21 -12.40 -15.87 -3.43
CA ARG A 21 -12.30 -15.53 -2.00
C ARG A 21 -13.17 -14.32 -1.65
N ASN A 22 -13.17 -13.29 -2.48
CA ASN A 22 -13.96 -12.08 -2.24
C ASN A 22 -15.47 -12.34 -2.37
N VAL A 23 -15.88 -13.12 -3.38
CA VAL A 23 -17.29 -13.52 -3.55
C VAL A 23 -17.76 -14.33 -2.35
N LYS A 24 -17.00 -15.35 -1.94
CA LYS A 24 -17.32 -16.16 -0.77
C LYS A 24 -17.42 -15.34 0.51
N LYS A 25 -16.47 -14.42 0.72
CA LYS A 25 -16.47 -13.52 1.88
C LYS A 25 -17.71 -12.62 1.91
N TYR A 26 -18.09 -12.08 0.74
CA TYR A 26 -19.30 -11.28 0.60
C TYR A 26 -20.57 -12.08 0.89
N GLU A 27 -20.65 -13.31 0.38
CA GLU A 27 -21.80 -14.21 0.63
C GLU A 27 -21.94 -14.58 2.11
N GLU A 28 -20.83 -14.81 2.81
CA GLU A 28 -20.82 -15.22 4.22
C GLU A 28 -21.02 -14.05 5.20
N PHE A 29 -20.45 -12.88 4.91
CA PHE A 29 -20.32 -11.77 5.87
C PHE A 29 -20.90 -10.44 5.38
N GLY A 30 -21.48 -10.41 4.17
CA GLY A 30 -22.06 -9.21 3.58
C GLY A 30 -21.04 -8.19 3.08
N LEU A 31 -21.55 -7.03 2.66
CA LEU A 31 -20.76 -5.96 2.03
C LEU A 31 -19.68 -5.38 2.96
N ASP A 32 -20.01 -5.20 4.23
CA ASP A 32 -19.09 -4.58 5.21
C ASP A 32 -17.77 -5.34 5.32
N SER A 33 -17.81 -6.65 5.11
CA SER A 33 -16.62 -7.51 5.13
C SER A 33 -15.60 -7.19 4.03
N LEU A 34 -16.04 -6.64 2.90
CA LEU A 34 -15.17 -6.19 1.82
C LEU A 34 -14.63 -4.78 2.09
N LEU A 35 -15.45 -3.91 2.68
CA LEU A 35 -15.07 -2.52 2.97
C LEU A 35 -14.13 -2.39 4.17
N GLN A 36 -14.24 -3.30 5.14
CA GLN A 36 -13.40 -3.38 6.33
C GLN A 36 -12.22 -4.35 6.19
N GLU A 37 -11.93 -4.83 4.97
CA GLU A 37 -10.79 -5.72 4.72
C GLU A 37 -9.48 -4.98 5.04
N THR A 38 -8.73 -5.48 6.01
CA THR A 38 -7.43 -4.92 6.44
C THR A 38 -6.24 -5.65 5.85
N ARG A 39 -6.49 -6.68 5.00
CA ARG A 39 -5.45 -7.38 4.25
C ARG A 39 -4.84 -6.47 3.19
N GLY A 40 -3.52 -6.43 3.17
CA GLY A 40 -2.80 -5.51 2.30
C GLY A 40 -2.83 -4.11 2.90
N GLY A 41 -1.70 -3.69 3.44
CA GLY A 41 -1.55 -2.41 4.13
C GLY A 41 -0.09 -2.17 4.44
N ARG A 42 0.21 -1.21 5.31
CA ARG A 42 1.56 -0.93 5.83
C ARG A 42 2.02 -2.03 6.79
N ASN A 43 2.21 -3.25 6.27
CA ASN A 43 2.81 -4.35 7.01
C ASN A 43 4.33 -4.18 7.01
N HIS A 44 4.98 -4.45 8.15
CA HIS A 44 6.44 -4.27 8.33
C HIS A 44 6.93 -2.83 8.10
N ALA A 45 6.08 -1.82 8.30
CA ALA A 45 6.54 -0.43 8.27
C ALA A 45 7.39 -0.14 9.51
N TYR A 46 8.59 0.39 9.30
CA TYR A 46 9.50 0.81 10.38
C TYR A 46 9.16 2.18 10.96
N MET A 47 8.25 2.92 10.32
CA MET A 47 7.78 4.25 10.74
C MET A 47 6.27 4.36 10.57
N THR A 48 5.64 5.15 11.43
CA THR A 48 4.27 5.64 11.23
C THR A 48 4.18 6.53 10.00
N VAL A 49 2.96 6.80 9.53
CA VAL A 49 2.73 7.67 8.37
C VAL A 49 3.20 9.11 8.66
N GLU A 50 3.00 9.56 9.89
CA GLU A 50 3.40 10.87 10.38
C GLU A 50 4.92 11.02 10.42
N GLU A 51 5.62 10.01 10.95
CA GLU A 51 7.09 9.97 11.00
C GLU A 51 7.71 9.98 9.60
N GLU A 52 7.19 9.16 8.68
CA GLU A 52 7.68 9.12 7.31
C GLU A 52 7.47 10.46 6.60
N LYS A 53 6.31 11.10 6.79
CA LYS A 53 6.05 12.45 6.27
C LYS A 53 7.03 13.48 6.84
N ALA A 54 7.28 13.45 8.15
CA ALA A 54 8.22 14.36 8.80
C ALA A 54 9.67 14.13 8.35
N PHE A 55 10.06 12.88 8.11
CA PHE A 55 11.36 12.51 7.53
C PHE A 55 11.51 13.08 6.12
N LEU A 56 10.56 12.78 5.23
CA LEU A 56 10.62 13.25 3.84
C LEU A 56 10.56 14.77 3.73
N ALA A 57 9.76 15.46 4.56
CA ALA A 57 9.68 16.92 4.54
C ALA A 57 11.02 17.62 4.85
N ARG A 58 11.87 17.02 5.70
CA ARG A 58 13.21 17.55 6.01
C ARG A 58 14.12 17.48 4.78
N HIS A 59 14.11 16.34 4.09
CA HIS A 59 14.92 16.14 2.88
C HIS A 59 14.38 16.91 1.67
N LEU A 60 13.06 17.11 1.59
CA LEU A 60 12.45 17.94 0.56
C LEU A 60 12.92 19.39 0.66
N LYS A 61 12.96 19.97 1.86
CA LYS A 61 13.48 21.34 2.07
C LYS A 61 14.94 21.50 1.66
N ALA A 62 15.76 20.48 1.90
CA ALA A 62 17.16 20.47 1.46
C ALA A 62 17.27 20.44 -0.08
N ALA A 63 16.44 19.63 -0.74
CA ALA A 63 16.37 19.59 -2.20
C ALA A 63 15.88 20.91 -2.80
N GLU A 64 14.87 21.54 -2.19
CA GLU A 64 14.38 22.87 -2.58
C GLU A 64 15.44 23.96 -2.45
N ALA A 65 16.34 23.85 -1.46
CA ALA A 65 17.49 24.74 -1.29
C ALA A 65 18.62 24.49 -2.32
N GLY A 66 18.44 23.53 -3.22
CA GLY A 66 19.41 23.19 -4.28
C GLY A 66 20.43 22.13 -3.89
N GLU A 67 20.26 21.46 -2.74
CA GLU A 67 21.12 20.34 -2.36
C GLU A 67 20.72 19.06 -3.10
N PHE A 68 21.72 18.34 -3.63
CA PHE A 68 21.47 17.04 -4.26
C PHE A 68 21.26 15.97 -3.20
N VAL A 69 20.00 15.65 -2.92
CA VAL A 69 19.63 14.50 -2.09
C VAL A 69 19.73 13.23 -2.95
N THR A 70 20.79 12.45 -2.76
CA THR A 70 20.94 11.14 -3.42
C THR A 70 20.14 10.07 -2.70
N ILE A 71 19.69 9.04 -3.44
CA ILE A 71 18.95 7.90 -2.88
C ILE A 71 19.77 7.19 -1.78
N ASP A 72 21.09 7.06 -1.98
CA ASP A 72 21.97 6.42 -1.00
C ASP A 72 22.03 7.23 0.31
N ALA A 73 22.22 8.55 0.23
CA ALA A 73 22.23 9.41 1.41
C ALA A 73 20.89 9.38 2.17
N LEU A 74 19.76 9.39 1.44
CA LEU A 74 18.43 9.28 2.03
C LEU A 74 18.24 7.93 2.73
N PHE A 75 18.73 6.84 2.13
CA PHE A 75 18.63 5.51 2.71
C PHE A 75 19.48 5.34 3.97
N GLN A 76 20.69 5.93 4.01
CA GLN A 76 21.52 5.92 5.23
C GLN A 76 20.87 6.74 6.36
N ALA A 77 20.30 7.90 6.03
CA ALA A 77 19.55 8.71 7.00
C ALA A 77 18.34 7.95 7.55
N TYR A 78 17.59 7.27 6.68
CA TYR A 78 16.47 6.43 7.06
C TYR A 78 16.88 5.30 8.02
N LYS A 79 17.94 4.53 7.68
CA LYS A 79 18.45 3.47 8.55
C LYS A 79 18.81 3.97 9.95
N LYS A 80 19.44 5.14 10.04
CA LYS A 80 19.82 5.74 11.32
C LYS A 80 18.60 6.09 12.19
N GLU A 81 17.48 6.45 11.59
CA GLU A 81 16.24 6.73 12.33
C GLU A 81 15.48 5.45 12.71
N CYS A 82 15.54 4.40 11.89
CA CYS A 82 14.86 3.13 12.16
C CYS A 82 15.58 2.21 13.17
N GLY A 83 16.90 2.37 13.36
CA GLY A 83 17.71 1.53 14.24
C GLY A 83 18.36 0.35 13.51
#